data_AF-A0A661SQM2-F1
#
_entry.id   AF-A0A661SQM2-F1
#
_cell.length_a   1.000
_cell.length_b   1.000
_cell.length_c   1.000
_cell.angle_alpha   90.00
_cell.angle_beta   90.00
_cell.angle_gamma   90.00
#
_symmetry.space_group_name_H-M   'P 1'
#
loop_
_entity.id
_entity.type
_entity.pdbx_description
1 polymer ?
#
loop_
_entity_poly.entity_id
_entity_poly.type
_entity_poly.pdbx_seq_one_letter_code
_entity_poly.pdbx_strand_id
1 'polypeptide(L)'
;LYMEKRLKILAVEDEWCETLEKLFSGFEYELCMTEDLDGARTLLYYEKNFDVAIININLCSPSPLKGPNDRKIPNDDGMTLLIDIKNNYSYLPRIVLTAKPDFDPSECDLKKLMEKYSLETIFTKSYSFNKDEFVLAVTNAGRKRQGEEVMAEYTDFYLHIGPDGHIRAVSDEGEELGKISVEVSSDIQDYLEKIEKNKTNAKELKQFGIKLYDIVFTAKVHTLFSKSEAVAREKRQKIRIRLTIEPDSLASLPWEFTYREERGYFLSTNPSTVLSHYLNLSLPQERVRRRNSPLDMLIIIANPEDQTLLNPDEWEKMIVNALDKPLNAEKIKIRTIKRATRKEISKALLEQQPDIVQFVGHGIYHGGKGCLALVDDKTGKTWELDDERFSALFLGANDHLGLVCLATCESAKSDSPKSFSGIAPRIVQKGVPAVVAMQ
;
A
#
# COMPACT_ATOMS: atom_id res chain seq x y z
N LEU A 1 -18.54 -22.38 10.49
CA LEU A 1 -18.66 -22.67 9.05
C LEU A 1 -17.98 -21.52 8.31
N TYR A 2 -16.78 -21.76 7.79
CA TYR A 2 -16.06 -20.81 6.94
C TYR A 2 -16.92 -20.55 5.70
N MET A 3 -17.36 -19.32 5.47
CA MET A 3 -17.76 -18.90 4.13
C MET A 3 -16.45 -18.69 3.37
N GLU A 4 -16.00 -19.70 2.63
CA GLU A 4 -14.87 -19.56 1.72
C GLU A 4 -15.17 -18.37 0.80
N LYS A 5 -14.25 -17.39 0.76
CA LYS A 5 -14.41 -16.24 -0.15
C LYS A 5 -14.48 -16.78 -1.58
N ARG A 6 -15.61 -16.56 -2.23
CA ARG A 6 -15.88 -16.96 -3.62
C ARG A 6 -14.81 -16.35 -4.55
N LEU A 7 -14.06 -17.20 -5.27
CA LEU A 7 -12.99 -16.77 -6.18
C LEU A 7 -13.58 -15.97 -7.35
N LYS A 8 -13.00 -14.80 -7.67
CA LYS A 8 -13.44 -13.97 -8.80
C LYS A 8 -12.52 -14.15 -10.02
N ILE A 9 -13.08 -14.57 -11.15
CA ILE A 9 -12.36 -14.98 -12.35
C ILE A 9 -12.77 -14.09 -13.53
N LEU A 10 -11.80 -13.47 -14.21
CA LEU A 10 -11.98 -12.84 -15.51
C LEU A 10 -11.68 -13.87 -16.59
N ALA A 11 -12.56 -14.08 -17.57
CA ALA A 11 -12.28 -14.90 -18.73
C ALA A 11 -12.43 -14.08 -20.02
N VAL A 12 -11.37 -14.05 -20.83
CA VAL A 12 -11.31 -13.35 -22.12
C VAL A 12 -11.16 -14.41 -23.21
N GLU A 13 -12.28 -14.80 -23.81
CA GLU A 13 -12.39 -15.96 -24.69
C GLU A 13 -13.44 -15.74 -25.79
N ASP A 14 -13.03 -15.86 -27.06
CA ASP A 14 -13.85 -15.56 -28.23
C ASP A 14 -14.96 -16.62 -28.48
N GLU A 15 -14.68 -17.91 -28.27
CA GLU A 15 -15.62 -19.02 -28.58
C GLU A 15 -15.79 -20.05 -27.44
N TRP A 16 -15.13 -19.85 -26.29
CA TRP A 16 -15.09 -20.83 -25.19
C TRP A 16 -15.91 -20.42 -23.96
N CYS A 17 -16.57 -19.26 -23.97
CA CYS A 17 -17.35 -18.74 -22.85
C CYS A 17 -18.41 -19.74 -22.34
N GLU A 18 -19.25 -20.29 -23.22
CA GLU A 18 -20.24 -21.32 -22.82
C GLU A 18 -19.62 -22.60 -22.27
N THR A 19 -18.42 -22.94 -22.75
CA THR A 19 -17.69 -24.11 -22.26
C THR A 19 -17.18 -23.83 -20.85
N LEU A 20 -16.53 -22.69 -20.61
CA LEU A 20 -16.05 -22.28 -19.29
C LEU A 20 -17.19 -22.20 -18.27
N GLU A 21 -18.35 -21.66 -18.62
CA GLU A 21 -19.52 -21.67 -17.72
C GLU A 21 -19.91 -23.09 -17.27
N LYS A 22 -19.96 -24.06 -18.19
CA LYS A 22 -20.24 -25.48 -17.90
C LYS A 22 -19.10 -26.17 -17.13
N LEU A 23 -17.87 -25.72 -17.32
CA LEU A 23 -16.70 -26.24 -16.61
C LEU A 23 -16.69 -25.84 -15.16
N PHE A 24 -17.03 -24.58 -14.90
CA PHE A 24 -17.11 -24.13 -13.52
C PHE A 24 -18.47 -24.47 -12.90
N SER A 25 -19.53 -24.80 -13.66
CA SER A 25 -20.85 -25.10 -13.10
C SER A 25 -20.78 -26.14 -11.96
N GLY A 26 -21.21 -25.76 -10.75
CA GLY A 26 -21.16 -26.59 -9.54
C GLY A 26 -20.07 -26.21 -8.52
N PHE A 27 -19.20 -25.25 -8.84
CA PHE A 27 -18.21 -24.70 -7.90
C PHE A 27 -18.66 -23.31 -7.36
N GLU A 28 -18.10 -22.85 -6.23
CA GLU A 28 -18.36 -21.51 -5.69
C GLU A 28 -17.34 -20.48 -6.23
N TYR A 29 -17.64 -19.85 -7.37
CA TYR A 29 -16.82 -18.81 -8.03
C TYR A 29 -17.70 -17.73 -8.67
N GLU A 30 -17.17 -16.52 -8.82
CA GLU A 30 -17.76 -15.40 -9.57
C GLU A 30 -17.01 -15.29 -10.91
N LEU A 31 -17.67 -15.58 -12.03
CA LEU A 31 -17.07 -15.58 -13.36
C LEU A 31 -17.57 -14.36 -14.13
N CYS A 32 -16.64 -13.49 -14.55
CA CYS A 32 -16.91 -12.36 -15.44
C CYS A 32 -16.29 -12.67 -16.79
N MET A 33 -17.10 -12.73 -17.84
CA MET A 33 -16.65 -13.14 -19.17
C MET A 33 -16.77 -12.01 -20.18
N THR A 34 -15.93 -12.07 -21.20
CA THR A 34 -15.95 -11.17 -22.33
C THR A 34 -15.31 -11.86 -23.54
N GLU A 35 -15.86 -11.60 -24.72
CA GLU A 35 -15.45 -12.21 -25.98
C GLU A 35 -14.27 -11.47 -26.63
N ASP A 36 -14.03 -10.21 -26.22
CA ASP A 36 -13.02 -9.35 -26.83
C ASP A 36 -12.16 -8.60 -25.79
N LEU A 37 -11.09 -7.98 -26.30
CA LEU A 37 -10.13 -7.26 -25.47
C LEU A 37 -10.70 -5.95 -24.89
N ASP A 38 -11.67 -5.32 -25.54
CA ASP A 38 -12.24 -4.05 -25.10
C ASP A 38 -13.24 -4.22 -23.96
N GLY A 39 -14.02 -5.30 -23.99
CA GLY A 39 -14.83 -5.74 -22.87
C GLY A 39 -13.97 -6.16 -21.69
N ALA A 40 -12.81 -6.79 -21.92
CA ALA A 40 -11.84 -7.08 -20.86
C ALA A 40 -11.31 -5.80 -20.19
N ARG A 41 -10.90 -4.81 -20.99
CA ARG A 41 -10.47 -3.49 -20.48
C ARG A 41 -11.57 -2.80 -19.69
N THR A 42 -12.81 -2.90 -20.15
CA THR A 42 -14.00 -2.33 -19.50
C THR A 42 -14.26 -2.99 -18.15
N LEU A 43 -14.29 -4.32 -18.10
CA LEU A 43 -14.47 -5.08 -16.86
C LEU A 43 -13.35 -4.78 -15.86
N LEU A 44 -12.11 -4.74 -16.32
CA LEU A 44 -10.96 -4.41 -15.48
C LEU A 44 -11.05 -2.98 -14.93
N TYR A 45 -11.54 -2.02 -15.72
CA TYR A 45 -11.72 -0.63 -15.29
C TYR A 45 -12.80 -0.47 -14.21
N TYR A 46 -13.96 -1.12 -14.38
CA TYR A 46 -15.11 -0.97 -13.48
C TYR A 46 -15.10 -1.96 -12.31
N GLU A 47 -14.68 -3.19 -12.55
CA GLU A 47 -14.59 -4.26 -11.56
C GLU A 47 -13.13 -4.48 -11.15
N LYS A 48 -12.74 -3.84 -10.05
CA LYS A 48 -11.41 -4.04 -9.47
C LYS A 48 -11.41 -5.34 -8.65
N ASN A 49 -10.28 -6.06 -8.69
CA ASN A 49 -9.94 -7.25 -7.86
C ASN A 49 -10.37 -8.63 -8.40
N PHE A 50 -9.87 -9.02 -9.57
CA PHE A 50 -9.91 -10.42 -10.01
C PHE A 50 -8.81 -11.26 -9.33
N ASP A 51 -9.14 -12.49 -8.93
CA ASP A 51 -8.20 -13.44 -8.33
C ASP A 51 -7.46 -14.27 -9.39
N VAL A 52 -8.11 -14.55 -10.53
CA VAL A 52 -7.56 -15.29 -11.69
C VAL A 52 -8.06 -14.68 -13.00
N ALA A 53 -7.24 -14.70 -14.05
CA ALA A 53 -7.58 -14.22 -15.39
C ALA A 53 -7.26 -15.33 -16.39
N ILE A 54 -8.27 -15.82 -17.11
CA ILE A 54 -8.14 -16.81 -18.16
C ILE A 54 -8.13 -16.05 -19.49
N ILE A 55 -7.07 -16.20 -20.29
CA ILE A 55 -6.88 -15.43 -21.53
C ILE A 55 -6.52 -16.36 -22.67
N ASN A 56 -7.28 -16.28 -23.76
CA ASN A 56 -6.95 -17.00 -24.99
C ASN A 56 -5.68 -16.43 -25.62
N ILE A 57 -4.67 -17.28 -25.81
CA ILE A 57 -3.40 -16.90 -26.42
C ILE A 57 -3.52 -16.47 -27.89
N ASN A 58 -4.60 -16.88 -28.57
CA ASN A 58 -4.85 -16.45 -29.94
C ASN A 58 -5.15 -14.95 -30.00
N LEU A 59 -5.70 -14.36 -28.94
CA LEU A 59 -5.87 -12.90 -28.83
C LEU A 59 -4.52 -12.17 -28.68
N CYS A 60 -3.47 -12.90 -28.28
CA CYS A 60 -2.11 -12.39 -28.14
C CYS A 60 -1.22 -12.77 -29.34
N SER A 61 -1.74 -13.50 -30.32
CA SER A 61 -0.99 -13.99 -31.48
C SER A 61 -1.27 -13.12 -32.72
N PRO A 62 -0.28 -12.89 -33.61
CA PRO A 62 -0.50 -12.13 -34.83
C PRO A 62 -1.42 -12.90 -35.80
N SER A 63 -2.35 -12.21 -36.47
CA SER A 63 -3.27 -12.82 -37.45
C SER A 63 -2.53 -13.55 -38.59
N PRO A 64 -3.04 -14.69 -39.11
CA PRO A 64 -2.44 -15.37 -40.25
C PRO A 64 -2.46 -14.51 -41.52
N LEU A 65 -1.36 -14.53 -42.27
CA LEU A 65 -1.15 -13.76 -43.50
C LEU A 65 -2.23 -14.01 -44.56
N LYS A 66 -2.78 -12.94 -45.16
CA LYS A 66 -3.49 -12.99 -46.45
C LYS A 66 -2.56 -12.58 -47.60
N GLY A 67 -1.39 -13.23 -47.74
CA GLY A 67 -0.61 -13.15 -48.98
C GLY A 67 0.92 -12.99 -48.80
N PRO A 68 1.70 -13.29 -49.87
CA PRO A 68 3.16 -13.45 -49.80
C PRO A 68 3.98 -12.15 -49.68
N ASN A 69 3.36 -10.96 -49.70
CA ASN A 69 4.07 -9.67 -49.73
C ASN A 69 3.71 -8.66 -48.62
N ASP A 70 2.90 -9.04 -47.63
CA ASP A 70 2.60 -8.14 -46.51
C ASP A 70 3.70 -8.17 -45.44
N ARG A 71 4.19 -6.98 -45.04
CA ARG A 71 5.09 -6.83 -43.89
C ARG A 71 4.29 -6.99 -42.60
N LYS A 72 4.75 -7.90 -41.73
CA LYS A 72 4.18 -8.19 -40.39
C LYS A 72 3.90 -6.89 -39.62
N ILE A 73 2.65 -6.63 -39.25
CA ILE A 73 2.29 -5.74 -38.15
C ILE A 73 1.76 -6.65 -37.03
N PRO A 74 2.39 -6.70 -35.84
CA PRO A 74 1.89 -7.48 -34.71
C PRO A 74 0.47 -7.04 -34.32
N ASN A 75 -0.37 -7.98 -33.85
CA ASN A 75 -1.63 -7.61 -33.22
C ASN A 75 -1.31 -7.10 -31.80
N ASP A 76 -0.91 -5.83 -31.70
CA ASP A 76 -0.38 -5.19 -30.49
C ASP A 76 -1.39 -5.14 -29.32
N ASP A 77 -2.68 -5.36 -29.57
CA ASP A 77 -3.73 -5.15 -28.58
C ASP A 77 -3.78 -6.19 -27.46
N GLY A 78 -3.62 -7.48 -27.76
CA GLY A 78 -3.63 -8.53 -26.74
C GLY A 78 -2.39 -8.50 -25.85
N MET A 79 -1.24 -8.15 -26.44
CA MET A 79 0.00 -7.92 -25.70
C MET A 79 -0.09 -6.67 -24.83
N THR A 80 -0.71 -5.60 -25.35
CA THR A 80 -1.00 -4.38 -24.60
C THR A 80 -1.94 -4.68 -23.44
N LEU A 81 -2.97 -5.52 -23.61
CA LEU A 81 -3.83 -5.93 -22.51
C LEU A 81 -3.08 -6.70 -21.41
N LEU A 82 -2.19 -7.64 -21.74
CA LEU A 82 -1.36 -8.34 -20.75
C LEU A 82 -0.43 -7.37 -20.01
N ILE A 83 0.11 -6.38 -20.72
CA ILE A 83 0.95 -5.31 -20.16
C ILE A 83 0.11 -4.40 -19.26
N ASP A 84 -1.11 -4.03 -19.66
CA ASP A 84 -2.03 -3.19 -18.89
C ASP A 84 -2.54 -3.92 -17.65
N ILE A 85 -2.87 -5.21 -17.75
CA ILE A 85 -3.20 -6.07 -16.60
C ILE A 85 -2.03 -6.06 -15.61
N LYS A 86 -0.79 -6.19 -16.09
CA LYS A 86 0.41 -6.17 -15.25
C LYS A 86 0.73 -4.81 -14.64
N ASN A 87 0.57 -3.73 -15.39
CA ASN A 87 1.00 -2.40 -14.98
C ASN A 87 -0.04 -1.68 -14.12
N ASN A 88 -1.33 -1.91 -14.37
CA ASN A 88 -2.41 -1.13 -13.77
C ASN A 88 -3.16 -1.86 -12.65
N TYR A 89 -2.93 -3.18 -12.48
CA TYR A 89 -3.60 -3.96 -11.43
C TYR A 89 -2.58 -4.46 -10.40
N SER A 90 -2.57 -3.73 -9.28
CA SER A 90 -1.71 -3.90 -8.09
C SER A 90 -1.70 -5.29 -7.45
N TYR A 91 -2.64 -6.14 -7.84
CA TYR A 91 -2.94 -7.45 -7.27
C TYR A 91 -3.27 -8.39 -8.42
N LEU A 92 -2.25 -8.76 -9.19
CA LEU A 92 -2.40 -9.57 -10.40
C LEU A 92 -3.30 -10.79 -10.15
N PRO A 93 -4.33 -11.03 -10.97
CA PRO A 93 -4.81 -12.38 -11.13
C PRO A 93 -3.67 -13.25 -11.65
N ARG A 94 -3.53 -14.50 -11.18
CA ARG A 94 -2.68 -15.45 -11.92
C ARG A 94 -3.30 -15.59 -13.32
N ILE A 95 -2.51 -15.33 -14.35
CA ILE A 95 -2.98 -15.40 -15.73
C ILE A 95 -2.80 -16.84 -16.20
N VAL A 96 -3.92 -17.49 -16.52
CA VAL A 96 -3.98 -18.80 -17.13
C VAL A 96 -4.16 -18.58 -18.62
N LEU A 97 -3.19 -19.00 -19.43
CA LEU A 97 -3.31 -18.95 -20.88
C LEU A 97 -3.99 -20.22 -21.40
N THR A 98 -4.97 -20.04 -22.28
CA THR A 98 -5.68 -21.09 -23.02
C THR A 98 -5.34 -20.98 -24.50
N ALA A 99 -5.49 -22.05 -25.27
CA ALA A 99 -5.20 -22.06 -26.70
C ALA A 99 -6.22 -22.93 -27.45
N LYS A 100 -6.50 -22.61 -28.72
CA LYS A 100 -7.32 -23.49 -29.57
C LYS A 100 -6.57 -24.81 -29.86
N PRO A 101 -7.29 -25.92 -30.10
CA PRO A 101 -6.70 -27.24 -30.37
C PRO A 101 -5.65 -27.32 -31.48
N ASP A 102 -5.75 -26.43 -32.46
CA ASP A 102 -4.94 -26.32 -33.68
C ASP A 102 -3.82 -25.27 -33.56
N PHE A 103 -3.70 -24.61 -32.41
CA PHE A 103 -2.65 -23.62 -32.17
C PHE A 103 -1.26 -24.28 -32.18
N ASP A 104 -0.38 -23.81 -33.07
CA ASP A 104 1.02 -24.23 -33.12
C ASP A 104 1.88 -23.37 -32.17
N PRO A 105 2.43 -23.94 -31.08
CA PRO A 105 3.26 -23.20 -30.14
C PRO A 105 4.53 -22.59 -30.73
N SER A 106 4.92 -22.97 -31.96
CA SER A 106 6.06 -22.39 -32.68
C SER A 106 5.73 -21.08 -33.41
N GLU A 107 4.44 -20.74 -33.57
CA GLU A 107 3.98 -19.49 -34.20
C GLU A 107 4.11 -18.26 -33.28
N CYS A 108 4.31 -18.48 -31.98
CA CYS A 108 4.51 -17.44 -30.97
C CYS A 108 5.74 -17.76 -30.12
N ASP A 109 6.58 -16.77 -29.78
CA ASP A 109 7.75 -16.94 -28.91
C ASP A 109 7.30 -17.02 -27.43
N LEU A 110 6.45 -18.02 -27.17
CA LEU A 110 5.73 -18.33 -25.94
C LEU A 110 6.67 -18.41 -24.73
N LYS A 111 7.86 -18.99 -24.93
CA LYS A 111 8.88 -19.10 -23.90
C LYS A 111 9.36 -17.72 -23.43
N LYS A 112 9.62 -16.80 -24.37
CA LYS A 112 9.96 -15.40 -24.01
C LYS A 112 8.81 -14.67 -23.36
N LEU A 113 7.57 -14.94 -23.78
CA LEU A 113 6.36 -14.40 -23.16
C LEU A 113 6.24 -14.89 -21.70
N MET A 114 6.37 -16.19 -21.46
CA MET A 114 6.33 -16.79 -20.13
C MET A 114 7.45 -16.27 -19.22
N GLU A 115 8.69 -16.16 -19.73
CA GLU A 115 9.84 -15.64 -18.99
C GLU A 115 9.70 -14.13 -18.69
N LYS A 116 9.32 -13.32 -19.68
CA LYS A 116 9.16 -11.86 -19.54
C LYS A 116 8.00 -11.46 -18.62
N TYR A 117 6.95 -12.28 -18.55
CA TYR A 117 5.75 -11.97 -17.77
C TYR A 117 5.56 -12.86 -16.54
N SER A 118 6.44 -13.84 -16.30
CA SER A 118 6.43 -14.71 -15.10
C SER A 118 5.08 -15.43 -14.88
N LEU A 119 4.51 -15.96 -15.96
CA LEU A 119 3.19 -16.59 -15.99
C LEU A 119 3.28 -18.07 -15.59
N GLU A 120 2.32 -18.57 -14.80
CA GLU A 120 2.09 -20.03 -14.67
C GLU A 120 1.17 -20.45 -15.82
N THR A 121 1.68 -21.23 -16.77
CA THR A 121 0.90 -21.68 -17.93
C THR A 121 0.43 -23.11 -17.72
N ILE A 122 -0.89 -23.33 -17.82
CA ILE A 122 -1.48 -24.66 -17.97
C ILE A 122 -1.72 -24.84 -19.47
N PHE A 123 -0.79 -25.52 -20.14
CA PHE A 123 -0.97 -25.85 -21.56
C PHE A 123 -1.99 -26.97 -21.70
N THR A 124 -3.06 -26.73 -22.45
CA THR A 124 -4.03 -27.75 -22.82
C THR A 124 -3.81 -28.12 -24.29
N LYS A 125 -3.06 -29.19 -24.54
CA LYS A 125 -3.17 -29.89 -25.83
C LYS A 125 -4.48 -30.66 -25.85
N SER A 126 -5.16 -30.60 -26.98
CA SER A 126 -6.55 -30.96 -27.16
C SER A 126 -6.93 -32.42 -26.82
N TYR A 127 -8.23 -32.58 -26.48
CA TYR A 127 -9.05 -33.82 -26.48
C TYR A 127 -8.98 -34.85 -25.34
N SER A 128 -8.30 -34.62 -24.22
CA SER A 128 -8.60 -35.37 -22.98
C SER A 128 -8.78 -34.41 -21.81
N PHE A 129 -9.90 -33.70 -21.84
CA PHE A 129 -10.23 -32.70 -20.85
C PHE A 129 -10.68 -33.40 -19.54
N ASN A 130 -9.82 -33.35 -18.51
CA ASN A 130 -10.25 -33.69 -17.15
C ASN A 130 -10.75 -32.40 -16.47
N LYS A 131 -12.08 -32.28 -16.38
CA LYS A 131 -12.79 -31.17 -15.75
C LYS A 131 -12.23 -30.83 -14.38
N ASP A 132 -11.99 -31.86 -13.58
CA ASP A 132 -11.56 -31.69 -12.20
C ASP A 132 -10.11 -31.19 -12.14
N GLU A 133 -9.25 -31.59 -13.07
CA GLU A 133 -7.86 -31.16 -13.11
C GLU A 133 -7.71 -29.69 -13.54
N PHE A 134 -8.48 -29.25 -14.54
CA PHE A 134 -8.48 -27.84 -14.97
C PHE A 134 -9.02 -26.92 -13.88
N VAL A 135 -10.17 -27.27 -13.29
CA VAL A 135 -10.73 -26.49 -12.18
C VAL A 135 -9.80 -26.54 -10.96
N LEU A 136 -9.18 -27.68 -10.66
CA LEU A 136 -8.21 -27.80 -9.57
C LEU A 136 -6.97 -26.93 -9.82
N ALA A 137 -6.49 -26.83 -11.06
CA ALA A 137 -5.32 -26.03 -11.39
C ALA A 137 -5.63 -24.52 -11.31
N VAL A 138 -6.80 -24.08 -11.80
CA VAL A 138 -7.29 -22.69 -11.66
C VAL A 138 -7.54 -22.33 -10.18
N THR A 139 -8.15 -23.23 -9.42
CA THR A 139 -8.43 -23.01 -7.98
C THR A 139 -7.14 -23.08 -7.14
N ASN A 140 -6.20 -23.97 -7.45
CA ASN A 140 -4.88 -24.00 -6.80
C ASN A 140 -4.05 -22.76 -7.13
N ALA A 141 -4.15 -22.23 -8.34
CA ALA A 141 -3.55 -20.94 -8.69
C ALA A 141 -4.13 -19.82 -7.80
N GLY A 142 -5.44 -19.82 -7.54
CA GLY A 142 -6.09 -18.92 -6.58
C GLY A 142 -5.72 -19.18 -5.11
N ARG A 143 -5.59 -20.45 -4.69
CA ARG A 143 -5.31 -20.87 -3.29
C ARG A 143 -3.84 -20.77 -2.89
N LYS A 144 -2.88 -21.02 -3.78
CA LYS A 144 -1.42 -20.84 -3.49
C LYS A 144 -1.10 -19.42 -3.03
N ARG A 145 -1.83 -18.42 -3.55
CA ARG A 145 -1.76 -17.03 -3.08
C ARG A 145 -2.21 -16.85 -1.63
N GLN A 146 -3.11 -17.69 -1.13
CA GLN A 146 -3.62 -17.60 0.25
C GLN A 146 -2.70 -18.29 1.28
N GLY A 147 -1.80 -19.18 0.84
CA GLY A 147 -0.96 -20.01 1.72
C GLY A 147 0.51 -19.62 1.86
N GLU A 148 1.08 -18.81 0.95
CA GLU A 148 2.44 -18.29 1.08
C GLU A 148 2.41 -16.85 1.64
N GLU A 149 2.52 -16.69 2.96
CA GLU A 149 2.98 -15.41 3.55
C GLU A 149 4.47 -15.25 3.22
N VAL A 150 4.77 -14.94 1.96
CA VAL A 150 6.09 -14.44 1.54
C VAL A 150 6.23 -13.09 2.21
N MET A 151 7.19 -12.97 3.14
CA MET A 151 7.64 -11.66 3.62
C MET A 151 7.88 -10.79 2.41
N ALA A 152 7.31 -9.59 2.37
CA ALA A 152 7.65 -8.66 1.31
C ALA A 152 9.17 -8.41 1.39
N GLU A 153 9.92 -8.99 0.47
CA GLU A 153 11.32 -8.69 0.28
C GLU A 153 11.42 -7.32 -0.40
N TYR A 154 12.33 -6.50 0.09
CA TYR A 154 12.49 -5.13 -0.35
C TYR A 154 13.87 -4.93 -0.96
N THR A 155 13.91 -4.24 -2.08
CA THR A 155 15.11 -3.50 -2.50
C THR A 155 15.05 -2.14 -1.81
N ASP A 156 16.02 -1.88 -0.94
CA ASP A 156 16.07 -0.65 -0.15
C ASP A 156 16.67 0.51 -0.95
N PHE A 157 16.01 1.66 -0.86
CA PHE A 157 16.49 2.93 -1.39
C PHE A 157 16.48 3.96 -0.26
N TYR A 158 17.65 4.31 0.23
CA TYR A 158 17.83 5.29 1.29
C TYR A 158 17.99 6.67 0.69
N LEU A 159 17.27 7.65 1.23
CA LEU A 159 17.34 9.03 0.78
C LEU A 159 17.46 9.93 2.00
N HIS A 160 18.66 10.49 2.19
CA HIS A 160 18.97 11.37 3.30
C HIS A 160 19.16 12.79 2.80
N ILE A 161 18.49 13.75 3.45
CA ILE A 161 18.63 15.19 3.23
C ILE A 161 19.20 15.80 4.51
N GLY A 162 20.46 16.23 4.45
CA GLY A 162 21.15 16.90 5.53
C GLY A 162 20.64 18.33 5.78
N PRO A 163 21.07 18.96 6.89
CA PRO A 163 20.54 20.25 7.36
C PRO A 163 20.79 21.41 6.39
N ASP A 164 21.79 21.29 5.52
CA ASP A 164 22.19 22.28 4.51
C ASP A 164 21.79 21.87 3.08
N GLY A 165 20.89 20.89 2.95
CA GLY A 165 20.34 20.45 1.67
C GLY A 165 21.24 19.51 0.87
N HIS A 166 22.31 18.97 1.46
CA HIS A 166 23.03 17.86 0.83
C HIS A 166 22.15 16.61 0.81
N ILE A 167 22.00 16.03 -0.38
CA ILE A 167 21.30 14.77 -0.59
C ILE A 167 22.32 13.65 -0.69
N ARG A 168 22.03 12.54 0.01
CA ARG A 168 22.70 11.26 -0.15
C ARG A 168 21.66 10.19 -0.44
N ALA A 169 21.71 9.63 -1.64
CA ALA A 169 20.89 8.51 -2.06
C ALA A 169 21.75 7.24 -2.11
N VAL A 170 21.29 6.16 -1.49
CA VAL A 170 22.04 4.88 -1.41
C VAL A 170 21.11 3.71 -1.70
N SER A 171 21.59 2.79 -2.53
CA SER A 171 20.98 1.49 -2.78
C SER A 171 22.08 0.44 -3.05
N ASP A 172 21.71 -0.81 -3.32
CA ASP A 172 22.68 -1.86 -3.68
C ASP A 172 23.43 -1.54 -4.98
N GLU A 173 22.83 -0.71 -5.84
CA GLU A 173 23.31 -0.30 -7.15
C GLU A 173 24.32 0.85 -7.08
N GLY A 174 24.49 1.45 -5.90
CA GLY A 174 25.49 2.48 -5.64
C GLY A 174 25.01 3.62 -4.76
N GLU A 175 25.79 4.68 -4.77
CA GLU A 175 25.55 5.89 -3.99
C GLU A 175 25.62 7.11 -4.91
N GLU A 176 24.67 8.02 -4.76
CA GLU A 176 24.65 9.30 -5.46
C GLU A 176 24.51 10.45 -4.47
N LEU A 177 25.25 11.52 -4.73
CA LEU A 177 25.24 12.74 -3.94
C LEU A 177 24.63 13.89 -4.76
N GLY A 178 23.92 14.76 -4.08
CA GLY A 178 23.30 15.96 -4.65
C GLY A 178 23.29 17.12 -3.67
N LYS A 179 22.85 18.28 -4.16
CA LYS A 179 22.58 19.45 -3.32
C LYS A 179 21.33 20.13 -3.81
N ILE A 180 20.47 20.50 -2.87
CA ILE A 180 19.17 21.12 -3.13
C ILE A 180 18.99 22.35 -2.25
N SER A 181 17.98 23.15 -2.57
CA SER A 181 17.54 24.21 -1.67
C SER A 181 16.76 23.61 -0.50
N VAL A 182 17.01 24.13 0.70
CA VAL A 182 16.18 23.85 1.90
C VAL A 182 15.01 24.82 2.02
N GLU A 183 15.00 25.89 1.21
CA GLU A 183 13.90 26.84 1.14
C GLU A 183 12.77 26.27 0.29
N VAL A 184 11.56 26.31 0.83
CA VAL A 184 10.34 25.91 0.12
C VAL A 184 9.88 27.08 -0.75
N SER A 185 9.80 26.85 -2.06
CA SER A 185 9.38 27.86 -3.02
C SER A 185 7.92 28.29 -2.84
N SER A 186 7.59 29.51 -3.25
CA SER A 186 6.26 30.10 -3.05
C SER A 186 5.14 29.32 -3.74
N ASP A 187 5.42 28.74 -4.90
CA ASP A 187 4.46 27.90 -5.64
C ASP A 187 4.11 26.61 -4.89
N ILE A 188 5.05 26.01 -4.15
CA ILE A 188 4.76 24.87 -3.27
C ILE A 188 3.88 25.32 -2.10
N GLN A 189 4.16 26.48 -1.50
CA GLN A 189 3.31 27.05 -0.44
C GLN A 189 1.87 27.28 -0.93
N ASP A 190 1.69 27.81 -2.14
CA ASP A 190 0.37 28.02 -2.74
C ASP A 190 -0.41 26.70 -2.89
N TYR A 191 0.26 25.60 -3.25
CA TYR A 191 -0.37 24.28 -3.29
C TYR A 191 -0.75 23.78 -1.89
N LEU A 192 0.12 23.95 -0.90
CA LEU A 192 -0.18 23.56 0.48
C LEU A 192 -1.44 24.27 0.99
N GLU A 193 -1.54 25.59 0.77
CA GLU A 193 -2.74 26.34 1.16
C GLU A 193 -4.01 25.84 0.46
N LYS A 194 -3.92 25.46 -0.82
CA LYS A 194 -5.07 24.89 -1.55
C LYS A 194 -5.45 23.51 -1.00
N ILE A 195 -4.46 22.67 -0.67
CA ILE A 195 -4.67 21.34 -0.11
C ILE A 195 -5.38 21.46 1.25
N GLU A 196 -4.89 22.33 2.13
CA GLU A 196 -5.49 22.61 3.45
C GLU A 196 -6.94 23.07 3.33
N LYS A 197 -7.23 23.94 2.35
CA LYS A 197 -8.60 24.43 2.09
C LYS A 197 -9.48 23.41 1.34
N ASN A 198 -8.96 22.22 1.02
CA ASN A 198 -9.59 21.21 0.16
C ASN A 198 -10.07 21.79 -1.19
N LYS A 199 -9.26 22.67 -1.79
CA LYS A 199 -9.52 23.39 -3.05
C LYS A 199 -8.59 22.93 -4.18
N THR A 200 -8.28 21.65 -4.23
CA THR A 200 -7.46 21.05 -5.29
C THR A 200 -8.24 20.05 -6.12
N ASN A 201 -7.76 19.79 -7.34
CA ASN A 201 -8.21 18.68 -8.18
C ASN A 201 -7.07 17.73 -8.53
N ALA A 202 -7.38 16.61 -9.17
CA ALA A 202 -6.40 15.57 -9.51
C ALA A 202 -5.22 16.08 -10.37
N LYS A 203 -5.45 17.04 -11.29
CA LYS A 203 -4.39 17.61 -12.11
C LYS A 203 -3.44 18.47 -11.27
N GLU A 204 -4.00 19.29 -10.38
CA GLU A 204 -3.22 20.12 -9.46
C GLU A 204 -2.40 19.25 -8.49
N LEU A 205 -2.97 18.17 -7.96
CA LEU A 205 -2.23 17.24 -7.09
C LEU A 205 -1.07 16.55 -7.80
N LYS A 206 -1.23 16.17 -9.07
CA LYS A 206 -0.12 15.64 -9.88
C LYS A 206 0.97 16.68 -10.09
N GLN A 207 0.60 17.92 -10.44
CA GLN A 207 1.56 19.01 -10.62
C GLN A 207 2.32 19.33 -9.34
N PHE A 208 1.64 19.34 -8.20
CA PHE A 208 2.26 19.45 -6.88
C PHE A 208 3.22 18.29 -6.62
N GLY A 209 2.79 17.05 -6.88
CA GLY A 209 3.62 15.87 -6.71
C GLY A 209 4.87 15.83 -7.57
N ILE A 210 4.82 16.37 -8.79
CA ILE A 210 5.99 16.53 -9.67
C ILE A 210 6.98 17.51 -9.04
N LYS A 211 6.50 18.63 -8.48
CA LYS A 211 7.36 19.60 -7.78
C LYS A 211 8.05 18.97 -6.57
N LEU A 212 7.34 18.15 -5.79
CA LEU A 212 7.96 17.39 -4.70
C LEU A 212 9.02 16.41 -5.23
N TYR A 213 8.72 15.71 -6.32
CA TYR A 213 9.68 14.79 -6.96
C TYR A 213 10.96 15.52 -7.36
N ASP A 214 10.82 16.65 -8.06
CA ASP A 214 11.93 17.44 -8.58
C ASP A 214 12.83 18.04 -7.50
N ILE A 215 12.29 18.29 -6.29
CA ILE A 215 13.10 18.73 -5.15
C ILE A 215 14.15 17.67 -4.80
N VAL A 216 13.78 16.40 -4.68
CA VAL A 216 14.66 15.39 -4.06
C VAL A 216 15.34 14.50 -5.11
N PHE A 217 14.65 14.19 -6.21
CA PHE A 217 15.14 13.31 -7.26
C PHE A 217 15.88 14.09 -8.35
N THR A 218 17.02 14.70 -7.98
CA THR A 218 17.96 15.28 -8.95
C THR A 218 18.34 14.25 -10.03
N ALA A 219 18.80 14.68 -11.20
CA ALA A 219 19.05 13.77 -12.34
C ALA A 219 19.86 12.50 -11.98
N LYS A 220 20.86 12.62 -11.10
CA LYS A 220 21.67 11.49 -10.60
C LYS A 220 20.86 10.57 -9.66
N VAL A 221 20.19 11.15 -8.67
CA VAL A 221 19.33 10.44 -7.72
C VAL A 221 18.18 9.72 -8.45
N HIS A 222 17.53 10.40 -9.40
CA HIS A 222 16.52 9.80 -10.29
C HIS A 222 17.07 8.61 -11.08
N THR A 223 18.29 8.72 -11.61
CA THR A 223 18.93 7.62 -12.35
C THR A 223 19.19 6.41 -11.42
N LEU A 224 19.70 6.64 -10.21
CA LEU A 224 19.91 5.58 -9.22
C LEU A 224 18.58 4.94 -8.80
N PHE A 225 17.56 5.75 -8.55
CA PHE A 225 16.22 5.27 -8.19
C PHE A 225 15.62 4.40 -9.30
N SER A 226 15.72 4.85 -10.56
CA SER A 226 15.23 4.11 -11.72
C SER A 226 15.95 2.77 -11.91
N LYS A 227 17.27 2.71 -11.63
CA LYS A 227 18.03 1.45 -11.61
C LYS A 227 17.55 0.53 -10.49
N SER A 228 17.39 1.07 -9.28
CA SER A 228 16.93 0.32 -8.10
C SER A 228 15.54 -0.31 -8.33
N GLU A 229 14.63 0.41 -8.99
CA GLU A 229 13.31 -0.12 -9.34
C GLU A 229 13.34 -1.16 -10.45
N ALA A 230 14.31 -1.08 -11.36
CA ALA A 230 14.52 -2.14 -12.35
C ALA A 230 14.98 -3.43 -11.67
N VAL A 231 15.94 -3.33 -10.74
CA VAL A 231 16.42 -4.46 -9.94
C VAL A 231 15.32 -5.03 -9.04
N ALA A 232 14.54 -4.18 -8.36
CA ALA A 232 13.41 -4.62 -7.56
C ALA A 232 12.41 -5.43 -8.41
N ARG A 233 12.10 -4.96 -9.63
CA ARG A 233 11.26 -5.70 -10.58
C ARG A 233 11.86 -7.03 -11.01
N GLU A 234 13.15 -7.06 -11.31
CA GLU A 234 13.86 -8.30 -11.70
C GLU A 234 13.82 -9.33 -10.57
N LYS A 235 14.05 -8.89 -9.33
CA LYS A 235 13.98 -9.73 -8.12
C LYS A 235 12.56 -10.05 -7.66
N ARG A 236 11.53 -9.51 -8.32
CA ARG A 236 10.11 -9.57 -7.88
C ARG A 236 9.89 -9.05 -6.45
N GLN A 237 10.68 -8.04 -6.08
CA GLN A 237 10.65 -7.34 -4.80
C GLN A 237 9.92 -6.00 -4.92
N LYS A 238 9.48 -5.47 -3.79
CA LYS A 238 9.03 -4.07 -3.70
C LYS A 238 10.23 -3.16 -3.53
N ILE A 239 10.14 -1.91 -3.99
CA ILE A 239 11.12 -0.89 -3.59
C ILE A 239 10.67 -0.24 -2.28
N ARG A 240 11.58 -0.12 -1.30
CA ARG A 240 11.32 0.58 -0.04
C ARG A 240 12.17 1.84 0.04
N ILE A 241 11.50 2.98 -0.05
CA ILE A 241 12.10 4.31 0.04
C ILE A 241 12.10 4.73 1.51
N ARG A 242 13.30 4.87 2.08
CA ARG A 242 13.53 5.32 3.45
C ARG A 242 14.00 6.77 3.42
N LEU A 243 13.10 7.67 3.79
CA LEU A 243 13.30 9.11 3.67
C LEU A 243 13.72 9.70 5.03
N THR A 244 14.93 10.21 5.13
CA THR A 244 15.42 10.95 6.31
C THR A 244 15.63 12.40 5.92
N ILE A 245 14.87 13.32 6.52
CA ILE A 245 14.92 14.75 6.22
C ILE A 245 15.17 15.50 7.51
N GLU A 246 16.29 16.21 7.56
CA GLU A 246 16.65 17.03 8.72
C GLU A 246 16.11 18.46 8.67
N PRO A 247 16.06 19.16 7.52
CA PRO A 247 15.49 20.51 7.48
C PRO A 247 13.98 20.51 7.77
N ASP A 248 13.55 21.16 8.84
CA ASP A 248 12.13 21.25 9.25
C ASP A 248 11.21 21.77 8.12
N SER A 249 11.70 22.73 7.35
CA SER A 249 11.00 23.28 6.18
C SER A 249 10.61 22.21 5.17
N LEU A 250 11.51 21.26 4.92
CA LEU A 250 11.31 20.14 4.00
C LEU A 250 10.62 18.96 4.68
N ALA A 251 10.93 18.66 5.94
CA ALA A 251 10.33 17.56 6.68
C ALA A 251 8.81 17.73 6.86
N SER A 252 8.33 18.97 6.90
CA SER A 252 6.89 19.30 6.98
C SER A 252 6.13 19.18 5.66
N LEU A 253 6.80 18.94 4.53
CA LEU A 253 6.13 18.73 3.24
C LEU A 253 5.49 17.34 3.19
N PRO A 254 4.35 17.17 2.51
CA PRO A 254 3.66 15.89 2.44
C PRO A 254 4.21 15.04 1.30
N TRP A 255 5.36 14.41 1.54
CA TRP A 255 6.11 13.62 0.56
C TRP A 255 5.34 12.43 0.00
N GLU A 256 4.24 12.04 0.65
CA GLU A 256 3.27 11.06 0.19
C GLU A 256 2.61 11.49 -1.13
N PHE A 257 2.52 12.80 -1.42
CA PHE A 257 2.03 13.30 -2.71
C PHE A 257 3.09 13.31 -3.80
N THR A 258 4.33 12.86 -3.54
CA THR A 258 5.36 12.78 -4.57
C THR A 258 4.88 11.96 -5.77
N TYR A 259 4.87 12.57 -6.96
CA TYR A 259 4.35 11.97 -8.20
C TYR A 259 5.48 11.76 -9.20
N ARG A 260 5.59 10.52 -9.68
CA ARG A 260 6.55 10.15 -10.70
C ARG A 260 5.90 10.26 -12.08
N GLU A 261 6.17 11.36 -12.77
CA GLU A 261 5.55 11.65 -14.06
C GLU A 261 5.85 10.60 -15.13
N GLU A 262 7.12 10.22 -15.27
CA GLU A 262 7.60 9.24 -16.26
C GLU A 262 6.81 7.91 -16.22
N ARG A 263 6.31 7.53 -15.03
CA ARG A 263 5.57 6.28 -14.82
C ARG A 263 4.10 6.45 -14.48
N GLY A 264 3.63 7.68 -14.30
CA GLY A 264 2.23 8.00 -14.09
C GLY A 264 1.64 7.62 -12.72
N TYR A 265 2.44 7.56 -11.65
CA TYR A 265 1.94 7.17 -10.31
C TYR A 265 2.48 8.05 -9.16
N PHE A 266 1.71 8.11 -8.07
CA PHE A 266 2.19 8.63 -6.78
C PHE A 266 3.00 7.54 -6.06
N LEU A 267 4.13 7.90 -5.46
CA LEU A 267 5.00 6.93 -4.79
C LEU A 267 4.28 6.19 -3.66
N SER A 268 3.44 6.87 -2.90
CA SER A 268 2.71 6.33 -1.74
C SER A 268 1.57 5.37 -2.10
N THR A 269 0.97 5.51 -3.29
CA THR A 269 -0.17 4.67 -3.72
C THR A 269 0.24 3.56 -4.68
N ASN A 270 1.50 3.55 -5.12
CA ASN A 270 2.03 2.45 -5.90
C ASN A 270 2.21 1.20 -4.99
N PRO A 271 1.53 0.08 -5.26
CA PRO A 271 1.65 -1.15 -4.46
C PRO A 271 3.06 -1.76 -4.41
N SER A 272 3.89 -1.40 -5.39
CA SER A 272 5.28 -1.87 -5.52
C SER A 272 6.28 -0.95 -4.81
N THR A 273 5.81 0.16 -4.23
CA THR A 273 6.61 1.12 -3.50
C THR A 273 6.14 1.20 -2.05
N VAL A 274 7.09 1.18 -1.12
CA VAL A 274 6.86 1.50 0.28
C VAL A 274 7.62 2.78 0.57
N LEU A 275 6.91 3.85 0.89
CA LEU A 275 7.49 5.12 1.31
C LEU A 275 7.35 5.24 2.83
N SER A 276 8.45 5.55 3.52
CA SER A 276 8.45 5.77 4.96
C SER A 276 9.39 6.89 5.33
N HIS A 277 8.92 7.80 6.20
CA HIS A 277 9.80 8.65 6.98
C HIS A 277 10.63 7.79 7.94
N TYR A 278 11.95 7.93 7.88
CA TYR A 278 12.89 7.06 8.57
C TYR A 278 13.81 7.85 9.50
N LEU A 279 13.86 7.43 10.77
CA LEU A 279 14.84 7.91 11.74
C LEU A 279 15.91 6.83 11.93
N ASN A 280 17.15 7.16 11.57
CA ASN A 280 18.29 6.28 11.80
C ASN A 280 18.71 6.36 13.28
N LEU A 281 18.02 5.62 14.13
CA LEU A 281 18.34 5.51 15.55
C LEU A 281 19.23 4.29 15.79
N SER A 282 20.19 4.42 16.71
CA SER A 282 21.01 3.32 17.20
C SER A 282 20.21 2.37 18.11
N LEU A 283 19.12 1.81 17.59
CA LEU A 283 18.26 0.84 18.25
C LEU A 283 18.54 -0.57 17.69
N PRO A 284 18.35 -1.64 18.49
CA PRO A 284 18.51 -3.01 18.01
C PRO A 284 17.57 -3.30 16.82
N GLN A 285 18.08 -3.93 15.76
CA GLN A 285 17.33 -4.17 14.52
C GLN A 285 16.14 -5.15 14.67
N GLU A 286 16.11 -5.97 15.72
CA GLU A 286 15.13 -7.06 15.90
C GLU A 286 13.97 -6.76 16.87
N ARG A 287 13.47 -5.52 16.91
CA ARG A 287 12.38 -5.18 17.85
C ARG A 287 10.99 -5.65 17.42
N VAL A 288 10.70 -5.65 16.11
CA VAL A 288 9.42 -6.19 15.63
C VAL A 288 9.53 -7.71 15.55
N ARG A 289 9.20 -8.38 16.65
CA ARG A 289 9.25 -9.84 16.74
C ARG A 289 8.06 -10.43 16.00
N ARG A 290 8.32 -11.48 15.20
CA ARG A 290 7.22 -12.33 14.73
C ARG A 290 6.54 -12.97 15.93
N ARG A 291 5.22 -12.87 15.96
CA ARG A 291 4.40 -13.50 16.99
C ARG A 291 3.78 -14.77 16.40
N ASN A 292 3.98 -15.88 17.11
CA ASN A 292 3.24 -17.12 16.87
C ASN A 292 1.89 -17.12 17.62
N SER A 293 1.64 -16.09 18.42
CA SER A 293 0.39 -15.84 19.13
C SER A 293 -0.42 -14.76 18.40
N PRO A 294 -1.73 -14.68 18.66
CA PRO A 294 -2.52 -13.52 18.26
C PRO A 294 -1.87 -12.22 18.74
N LEU A 295 -1.97 -11.16 17.95
CA LEU A 295 -1.49 -9.82 18.31
C LEU A 295 -2.43 -9.19 19.34
N ASP A 296 -1.89 -8.55 20.36
CA ASP A 296 -2.66 -7.80 21.33
C ASP A 296 -2.75 -6.33 20.90
N MET A 297 -3.96 -5.83 20.65
CA MET A 297 -4.22 -4.45 20.26
C MET A 297 -4.96 -3.70 21.37
N LEU A 298 -4.45 -2.52 21.70
CA LEU A 298 -5.07 -1.59 22.63
C LEU A 298 -5.62 -0.39 21.87
N ILE A 299 -6.94 -0.24 21.88
CA ILE A 299 -7.62 0.95 21.35
C ILE A 299 -7.81 1.95 22.48
N ILE A 300 -7.35 3.18 22.29
CA ILE A 300 -7.46 4.29 23.23
C ILE A 300 -8.27 5.39 22.57
N ILE A 301 -9.47 5.67 23.09
CA ILE A 301 -10.34 6.72 22.57
C ILE A 301 -10.45 7.82 23.61
N ALA A 302 -9.93 9.00 23.27
CA ALA A 302 -10.00 10.20 24.09
C ALA A 302 -11.20 11.05 23.71
N ASN A 303 -12.14 11.18 24.65
CA ASN A 303 -13.36 11.97 24.49
C ASN A 303 -13.60 12.84 25.74
N PRO A 304 -12.80 13.90 25.97
CA PRO A 304 -13.03 14.83 27.06
C PRO A 304 -14.33 15.65 26.86
N GLU A 305 -14.99 16.00 27.97
CA GLU A 305 -16.34 16.61 27.96
C GLU A 305 -16.42 18.00 27.33
N ASP A 306 -15.30 18.73 27.24
CA ASP A 306 -15.21 20.10 26.73
C ASP A 306 -14.72 20.19 25.27
N GLN A 307 -14.63 19.06 24.57
CA GLN A 307 -14.33 18.99 23.14
C GLN A 307 -15.54 18.53 22.32
N THR A 308 -15.43 18.61 20.99
CA THR A 308 -16.42 18.02 20.09
C THR A 308 -16.56 16.52 20.38
N LEU A 309 -17.79 16.03 20.43
CA LEU A 309 -18.06 14.63 20.77
C LEU A 309 -17.38 13.68 19.77
N LEU A 310 -16.46 12.86 20.29
CA LEU A 310 -15.95 11.66 19.62
C LEU A 310 -16.62 10.45 20.28
N ASN A 311 -17.75 9.99 19.73
CA ASN A 311 -18.51 8.88 20.31
C ASN A 311 -17.64 7.60 20.40
N PRO A 312 -17.24 7.16 21.60
CA PRO A 312 -16.29 6.06 21.73
C PRO A 312 -16.82 4.73 21.20
N ASP A 313 -18.14 4.51 21.27
CA ASP A 313 -18.77 3.28 20.79
C ASP A 313 -18.78 3.21 19.26
N GLU A 314 -19.00 4.34 18.60
CA GLU A 314 -18.96 4.43 17.13
C GLU A 314 -17.55 4.21 16.59
N TRP A 315 -16.54 4.84 17.22
CA TRP A 315 -15.14 4.66 16.85
C TRP A 315 -14.64 3.24 17.10
N GLU A 316 -14.96 2.65 18.27
CA GLU A 316 -14.65 1.25 18.54
C GLU A 316 -15.27 0.34 17.48
N LYS A 317 -16.56 0.51 17.20
CA LYS A 317 -17.26 -0.30 16.19
C LYS A 317 -16.62 -0.16 14.81
N MET A 318 -16.24 1.04 14.40
CA MET A 318 -15.57 1.27 13.11
C MET A 318 -14.23 0.53 13.03
N ILE A 319 -13.40 0.62 14.07
CA ILE A 319 -12.09 -0.05 14.12
C ILE A 319 -12.27 -1.57 14.14
N VAL A 320 -13.17 -2.08 14.98
CA VAL A 320 -13.48 -3.52 15.07
C VAL A 320 -13.98 -4.05 13.73
N ASN A 321 -14.86 -3.33 13.03
CA ASN A 321 -15.34 -3.71 11.70
C ASN A 321 -14.21 -3.76 10.66
N ALA A 322 -13.28 -2.79 10.70
CA ALA A 322 -12.11 -2.80 9.81
C ALA A 322 -11.18 -4.00 10.07
N LEU A 323 -11.22 -4.55 11.29
CA LEU A 323 -10.44 -5.70 11.74
C LEU A 323 -11.23 -7.01 11.75
N ASP A 324 -12.42 -7.07 11.16
CA ASP A 324 -13.30 -8.24 11.19
C ASP A 324 -12.61 -9.52 10.73
N LYS A 325 -11.84 -9.46 9.63
CA LYS A 325 -11.09 -10.62 9.11
C LYS A 325 -10.06 -11.17 10.09
N PRO A 326 -9.07 -10.39 10.59
CA PRO A 326 -8.11 -10.91 11.57
C PRO A 326 -8.75 -11.29 12.91
N LEU A 327 -9.84 -10.65 13.32
CA LEU A 327 -10.59 -11.02 14.53
C LEU A 327 -11.26 -12.39 14.40
N ASN A 328 -11.99 -12.61 13.30
CA ASN A 328 -12.66 -13.90 13.02
C ASN A 328 -11.67 -15.05 12.83
N ALA A 329 -10.44 -14.74 12.41
CA ALA A 329 -9.33 -15.69 12.31
C ALA A 329 -8.54 -15.84 13.62
N GLU A 330 -8.98 -15.22 14.72
CA GLU A 330 -8.31 -15.18 16.02
C GLU A 330 -6.84 -14.72 15.95
N LYS A 331 -6.46 -13.95 14.93
CA LYS A 331 -5.09 -13.41 14.75
C LYS A 331 -4.83 -12.16 15.57
N ILE A 332 -5.87 -11.51 16.10
CA ILE A 332 -5.77 -10.29 16.89
C ILE A 332 -6.77 -10.31 18.06
N LYS A 333 -6.39 -9.76 19.19
CA LYS A 333 -7.23 -9.53 20.37
C LYS A 333 -7.29 -8.04 20.65
N ILE A 334 -8.48 -7.53 20.96
CA ILE A 334 -8.70 -6.11 21.17
C ILE A 334 -9.13 -5.84 22.60
N ARG A 335 -8.53 -4.83 23.22
CA ARG A 335 -9.04 -4.15 24.42
C ARG A 335 -9.24 -2.69 24.09
N THR A 336 -10.35 -2.12 24.54
CA THR A 336 -10.66 -0.70 24.33
C THR A 336 -10.70 0.05 25.66
N ILE A 337 -10.10 1.24 25.67
CA ILE A 337 -10.26 2.26 26.71
C ILE A 337 -11.08 3.39 26.12
N LYS A 338 -12.28 3.61 26.66
CA LYS A 338 -13.22 4.66 26.20
C LYS A 338 -13.06 5.98 26.94
N ARG A 339 -12.32 5.97 28.06
CA ARG A 339 -11.96 7.14 28.84
C ARG A 339 -10.44 7.20 28.91
N ALA A 340 -9.82 8.04 28.09
CA ALA A 340 -8.36 8.06 27.96
C ALA A 340 -7.67 8.86 29.09
N THR A 341 -7.87 8.48 30.36
CA THR A 341 -7.11 9.06 31.47
C THR A 341 -5.70 8.48 31.52
N ARG A 342 -4.74 9.25 32.06
CA ARG A 342 -3.36 8.75 32.29
C ARG A 342 -3.34 7.40 33.01
N LYS A 343 -4.20 7.28 34.03
CA LYS A 343 -4.28 6.12 34.91
C LYS A 343 -4.79 4.90 34.16
N GLU A 344 -5.84 5.06 33.35
CA GLU A 344 -6.41 3.96 32.56
C GLU A 344 -5.46 3.50 31.47
N ILE A 345 -4.83 4.44 30.75
CA ILE A 345 -3.82 4.14 29.73
C ILE A 345 -2.64 3.38 30.36
N SER A 346 -2.04 3.92 31.42
CA SER A 346 -0.88 3.28 32.08
C SER A 346 -1.23 1.89 32.59
N LYS A 347 -2.42 1.72 33.18
CA LYS A 347 -2.91 0.42 33.66
C LYS A 347 -3.06 -0.58 32.51
N ALA A 348 -3.67 -0.18 31.40
CA ALA A 348 -3.89 -1.07 30.27
C ALA A 348 -2.59 -1.46 29.55
N LEU A 349 -1.66 -0.52 29.37
CA LEU A 349 -0.33 -0.81 28.80
C LEU A 349 0.43 -1.83 29.66
N LEU A 350 0.37 -1.70 31.00
CA LEU A 350 1.02 -2.64 31.92
C LEU A 350 0.35 -4.02 31.94
N GLU A 351 -0.98 -4.07 31.98
CA GLU A 351 -1.73 -5.32 32.08
C GLU A 351 -1.73 -6.12 30.77
N GLN A 352 -1.83 -5.45 29.62
CA GLN A 352 -1.97 -6.10 28.32
C GLN A 352 -0.64 -6.27 27.59
N GLN A 353 0.31 -5.34 27.77
CA GLN A 353 1.55 -5.28 26.99
C GLN A 353 1.29 -5.40 25.47
N PRO A 354 0.49 -4.49 24.89
CA PRO A 354 -0.01 -4.63 23.53
C PRO A 354 1.12 -4.57 22.48
N ASP A 355 0.94 -5.33 21.41
CA ASP A 355 1.75 -5.26 20.19
C ASP A 355 1.42 -4.00 19.37
N ILE A 356 0.16 -3.56 19.42
CA ILE A 356 -0.37 -2.43 18.65
C ILE A 356 -1.16 -1.50 19.55
N VAL A 357 -0.91 -0.19 19.46
CA VAL A 357 -1.79 0.84 20.03
C VAL A 357 -2.48 1.60 18.91
N GLN A 358 -3.80 1.73 18.98
CA GLN A 358 -4.59 2.65 18.15
C GLN A 358 -5.12 3.77 19.03
N PHE A 359 -4.59 4.98 18.84
CA PHE A 359 -5.09 6.17 19.50
C PHE A 359 -6.11 6.89 18.61
N VAL A 360 -7.22 7.33 19.20
CA VAL A 360 -8.21 8.21 18.60
C VAL A 360 -8.44 9.37 19.55
N GLY A 361 -8.31 10.61 19.07
CA GLY A 361 -8.50 11.77 19.92
C GLY A 361 -8.39 13.10 19.18
N HIS A 362 -8.50 14.19 19.92
CA HIS A 362 -8.37 15.53 19.36
C HIS A 362 -6.93 16.03 19.39
N GLY A 363 -6.53 16.66 18.30
CA GLY A 363 -5.40 17.57 18.24
C GLY A 363 -5.83 18.98 18.66
N ILE A 364 -5.02 19.60 19.51
CA ILE A 364 -5.19 20.97 19.96
C ILE A 364 -3.93 21.75 19.59
N TYR A 365 -4.10 22.96 19.07
CA TYR A 365 -2.99 23.82 18.66
C TYR A 365 -3.10 25.20 19.27
N HIS A 366 -2.01 25.67 19.85
CA HIS A 366 -1.87 27.07 20.26
C HIS A 366 -0.39 27.47 20.36
N GLY A 367 -0.07 28.67 19.86
CA GLY A 367 1.26 29.27 20.01
C GLY A 367 2.39 28.47 19.36
N GLY A 368 2.14 27.86 18.19
CA GLY A 368 3.18 27.09 17.48
C GLY A 368 3.38 25.67 17.99
N LYS A 369 2.56 25.19 18.94
CA LYS A 369 2.69 23.87 19.54
C LYS A 369 1.42 23.05 19.38
N GLY A 370 1.55 21.84 18.83
CA GLY A 370 0.51 20.82 18.81
C GLY A 370 0.52 20.00 20.08
N CYS A 371 -0.66 19.79 20.67
CA CYS A 371 -0.92 18.96 21.84
C CYS A 371 -2.04 17.95 21.54
N LEU A 372 -2.04 16.81 22.20
CA LEU A 372 -3.15 15.86 22.18
C LEU A 372 -4.05 16.04 23.39
N ALA A 373 -5.36 15.96 23.17
CA ALA A 373 -6.36 16.01 24.21
C ALA A 373 -6.54 14.61 24.82
N LEU A 374 -6.20 14.45 26.10
CA LEU A 374 -6.60 13.32 26.92
C LEU A 374 -7.69 13.74 27.91
N VAL A 375 -8.16 12.78 28.70
CA VAL A 375 -9.17 13.02 29.73
C VAL A 375 -8.50 13.25 31.08
N ASP A 376 -8.78 14.38 31.72
CA ASP A 376 -8.41 14.62 33.11
C ASP A 376 -9.23 13.70 34.05
N ASP A 377 -8.54 13.00 34.95
CA ASP A 377 -9.15 11.98 35.82
C ASP A 377 -10.18 12.59 36.80
N LYS A 378 -9.96 13.84 37.23
CA LYS A 378 -10.78 14.51 38.25
C LYS A 378 -11.96 15.26 37.65
N THR A 379 -11.74 15.94 36.52
CA THR A 379 -12.70 16.88 35.95
C THR A 379 -13.46 16.33 34.75
N GLY A 380 -12.98 15.25 34.11
CA GLY A 380 -13.56 14.73 32.86
C GLY A 380 -13.28 15.59 31.62
N LYS A 381 -12.61 16.73 31.80
CA LYS A 381 -12.28 17.70 30.76
C LYS A 381 -10.93 17.41 30.10
N THR A 382 -10.56 18.25 29.15
CA THR A 382 -9.32 18.17 28.40
C THR A 382 -8.12 18.26 29.33
N TRP A 383 -7.24 17.27 29.22
CA TRP A 383 -5.87 17.32 29.71
C TRP A 383 -4.92 17.31 28.52
N GLU A 384 -4.25 18.43 28.27
CA GLU A 384 -3.35 18.61 27.13
C GLU A 384 -1.98 17.97 27.38
N LEU A 385 -1.52 17.18 26.41
CA LEU A 385 -0.17 16.63 26.39
C LEU A 385 0.56 17.09 25.13
N ASP A 386 1.75 17.67 25.33
CA ASP A 386 2.71 17.85 24.25
C ASP A 386 3.29 16.52 23.75
N ASP A 387 4.05 16.58 22.67
CA ASP A 387 4.74 15.44 22.05
C ASP A 387 5.62 14.67 23.05
N GLU A 388 6.32 15.37 23.93
CA GLU A 388 7.17 14.78 24.96
C GLU A 388 6.35 13.97 25.98
N ARG A 389 5.31 14.56 26.58
CA ARG A 389 4.49 13.89 27.58
C ARG A 389 3.68 12.76 26.99
N PHE A 390 3.15 12.93 25.77
CA PHE A 390 2.39 11.88 25.11
C PHE A 390 3.29 10.69 24.76
N SER A 391 4.45 10.93 24.15
CA SER A 391 5.41 9.87 23.83
C SER A 391 5.92 9.15 25.07
N ALA A 392 6.00 9.86 26.21
CA ALA A 392 6.39 9.27 27.49
C ALA A 392 5.38 8.25 28.04
N LEU A 393 4.13 8.22 27.56
CA LEU A 393 3.16 7.18 27.94
C LEU A 393 3.61 5.78 27.50
N PHE A 394 4.38 5.71 26.41
CA PHE A 394 4.87 4.45 25.84
C PHE A 394 6.25 4.04 26.39
N LEU A 395 6.87 4.86 27.25
CA LEU A 395 8.10 4.48 27.93
C LEU A 395 7.84 3.28 28.84
N GLY A 396 8.58 2.20 28.63
CA GLY A 396 8.42 0.98 29.41
C GLY A 396 7.31 0.04 28.92
N ALA A 397 6.72 0.28 27.73
CA ALA A 397 5.90 -0.71 27.03
C ALA A 397 6.68 -1.98 26.58
N ASN A 398 7.93 -2.15 27.06
CA ASN A 398 8.90 -3.17 26.70
C ASN A 398 9.16 -3.23 25.18
N ASP A 399 9.93 -4.23 24.72
CA ASP A 399 10.11 -4.51 23.28
C ASP A 399 8.84 -5.16 22.64
N HIS A 400 7.67 -5.11 23.31
CA HIS A 400 6.43 -5.71 22.81
C HIS A 400 5.70 -4.79 21.82
N LEU A 401 5.64 -3.50 22.12
CA LEU A 401 4.92 -2.52 21.29
C LEU A 401 5.64 -2.31 19.96
N GLY A 402 5.07 -2.84 18.89
CA GLY A 402 5.61 -2.76 17.53
C GLY A 402 5.09 -1.59 16.71
N LEU A 403 3.84 -1.17 16.96
CA LEU A 403 3.13 -0.17 16.15
C LEU A 403 2.25 0.73 17.00
N VAL A 404 2.35 2.04 16.76
CA VAL A 404 1.38 3.04 17.25
C VAL A 404 0.70 3.70 16.05
N CYS A 405 -0.63 3.65 16.02
CA CYS A 405 -1.45 4.33 15.03
C CYS A 405 -2.13 5.53 15.69
N LEU A 406 -1.98 6.73 15.12
CA LEU A 406 -2.58 7.97 15.61
C LEU A 406 -3.66 8.45 14.62
N ALA A 407 -4.91 8.32 15.04
CA ALA A 407 -6.05 8.95 14.37
C ALA A 407 -6.45 10.19 15.17
N THR A 408 -5.73 11.29 14.94
CA THR A 408 -5.94 12.55 15.63
C THR A 408 -6.67 13.51 14.72
N CYS A 409 -7.92 13.83 15.05
CA CYS A 409 -8.68 14.82 14.31
C CYS A 409 -8.30 16.20 14.83
N GLU A 410 -8.07 17.15 13.92
CA GLU A 410 -7.99 18.56 14.31
C GLU A 410 -9.32 18.98 14.94
N SER A 411 -9.25 19.51 16.16
CA SER A 411 -10.36 20.32 16.66
C SER A 411 -10.52 21.51 15.71
N ALA A 412 -11.76 21.98 15.49
CA ALA A 412 -12.10 23.03 14.51
C ALA A 412 -11.47 24.43 14.76
N LYS A 413 -10.41 24.52 15.58
CA LYS A 413 -9.72 25.72 16.04
C LYS A 413 -8.21 25.75 15.72
N SER A 414 -7.63 24.76 15.04
CA SER A 414 -6.18 24.79 14.70
C SER A 414 -5.91 25.45 13.36
N ASP A 415 -5.04 26.48 13.37
CA ASP A 415 -4.63 27.24 12.18
C ASP A 415 -3.43 26.61 11.40
N SER A 416 -2.95 25.40 11.75
CA SER A 416 -1.84 24.77 11.00
C SER A 416 -1.64 23.25 11.24
N PRO A 417 -1.81 22.40 10.21
CA PRO A 417 -1.60 20.93 10.29
C PRO A 417 -0.17 20.51 10.59
N LYS A 418 0.81 21.31 10.15
CA LYS A 418 2.25 21.03 10.29
C LYS A 418 2.73 20.80 11.74
N SER A 419 1.90 21.14 12.72
CA SER A 419 2.23 21.17 14.15
C SER A 419 2.18 19.81 14.85
N PHE A 420 1.55 18.78 14.26
CA PHE A 420 1.52 17.42 14.81
C PHE A 420 2.65 16.51 14.28
N SER A 421 3.38 17.00 13.28
CA SER A 421 4.51 16.30 12.64
C SER A 421 5.59 15.86 13.63
N GLY A 422 5.72 16.51 14.81
CA GLY A 422 6.69 16.16 15.84
C GLY A 422 6.34 14.92 16.69
N ILE A 423 5.05 14.56 16.81
CA ILE A 423 4.63 13.49 17.74
C ILE A 423 5.13 12.13 17.26
N ALA A 424 4.93 11.78 15.99
CA ALA A 424 5.33 10.48 15.47
C ALA A 424 6.85 10.24 15.53
N PRO A 425 7.71 11.19 15.09
CA PRO A 425 9.16 11.12 15.31
C PRO A 425 9.53 10.94 16.78
N ARG A 426 8.88 11.67 17.71
CA ARG A 426 9.16 11.57 19.14
C ARG A 426 8.82 10.19 19.70
N ILE A 427 7.72 9.59 19.28
CA ILE A 427 7.34 8.21 19.67
C ILE A 427 8.38 7.20 19.17
N VAL A 428 8.84 7.34 17.92
CA VAL A 428 9.91 6.48 17.36
C VAL A 428 11.23 6.66 18.13
N GLN A 429 11.61 7.90 18.47
CA GLN A 429 12.77 8.19 19.32
C GLN A 429 12.69 7.55 20.72
N LYS A 430 11.48 7.39 21.27
CA LYS A 430 11.26 6.69 22.54
C LYS A 430 11.31 5.16 22.41
N GLY A 431 11.51 4.65 21.20
CA GLY A 431 11.86 3.25 20.95
C GLY A 431 10.78 2.41 20.28
N VAL A 432 9.61 2.99 19.98
CA VAL A 432 8.55 2.30 19.22
C VAL A 432 9.02 2.11 17.77
N PRO A 433 8.96 0.89 17.20
CA PRO A 433 9.52 0.62 15.88
C PRO A 433 8.82 1.34 14.72
N ALA A 434 7.51 1.52 14.79
CA ALA A 434 6.73 2.13 13.71
C ALA A 434 5.58 2.99 14.26
N VAL A 435 5.31 4.09 13.55
CA VAL A 435 4.16 4.96 13.81
C VAL A 435 3.46 5.25 12.49
N VAL A 436 2.13 5.16 12.49
CA VAL A 436 1.28 5.68 11.41
C VAL A 436 0.51 6.86 11.99
N ALA A 437 0.66 8.03 11.40
CA ALA A 437 0.02 9.25 11.86
C ALA A 437 -0.54 10.04 10.68
N MET A 438 -1.51 10.90 10.98
CA MET A 438 -1.95 11.94 10.06
C MET A 438 -0.93 13.08 10.07
N GLN A 439 -0.69 13.69 8.91
CA GLN A 439 0.18 14.85 8.74
C GLN A 439 -0.63 16.14 8.66
#